data_AF-A0A7D5GES9-F1
#
_entry.id   AF-A0A7D5GES9-F1
#
_cell.length_a   1.000
_cell.length_b   1.000
_cell.length_c   1.000
_cell.angle_alpha   90.00
_cell.angle_beta   90.00
_cell.angle_gamma   90.00
#
_symmetry.space_group_name_H-M   'P 1'
#
loop_
_entity.id
_entity.type
_entity.pdbx_description
1 polymer ?
#
loop_
_entity_poly.entity_id
_entity_poly.type
_entity_poly.pdbx_seq_one_letter_code
_entity_poly.pdbx_strand_id
1 'polypeptide(L)'
;MKTVAIDIETTGLAATDEVTVVGLGDDETYEIHYNADGGRTHVDQDEFEWESNDREIELYGWPSEERLLTRLNTAVNRFELNIEGTLLVGFNVDGFDFPMMRTRSMVNDVPWPFSGCQYLDVQNAFKYDLQTKKQDIMGFNKGPLKEFGDYVDANYKASWRKEQIKEAIHEKGFETADVMDFAGENGYDNPTNDQGKQYQIHQLYCELGVLDDHPHDPLGHKSELCVSRWAEGDMESIIQHNLADLKMTLDLVGLLPAYIHESELRTTRL
;
A
#
# COMPACT_ATOMS: atom_id res chain seq x y z
N MET A 1 -20.43 3.23 -8.40
CA MET A 1 -20.38 2.02 -7.57
C MET A 1 -19.80 2.43 -6.24
N LYS A 2 -20.41 2.06 -5.12
CA LYS A 2 -19.81 2.33 -3.80
C LYS A 2 -18.58 1.44 -3.65
N THR A 3 -17.44 1.97 -3.21
CA THR A 3 -16.22 1.19 -2.99
C THR A 3 -15.87 1.18 -1.52
N VAL A 4 -15.48 0.00 -1.02
CA VAL A 4 -15.02 -0.18 0.36
C VAL A 4 -13.65 -0.85 0.28
N ALA A 5 -12.60 -0.16 0.69
CA ALA A 5 -11.26 -0.71 0.78
C ALA A 5 -11.12 -1.69 1.94
N ILE A 6 -10.24 -2.66 1.78
CA ILE A 6 -9.76 -3.57 2.83
C ILE A 6 -8.25 -3.69 2.76
N ASP A 7 -7.64 -3.77 3.94
CA ASP A 7 -6.23 -4.10 4.14
C ASP A 7 -6.05 -4.79 5.50
N ILE A 8 -5.04 -5.66 5.64
CA ILE A 8 -4.75 -6.37 6.90
C ILE A 8 -3.30 -6.27 7.32
N GLU A 9 -3.10 -6.34 8.64
CA GLU A 9 -1.78 -6.53 9.25
C GLU A 9 -1.69 -7.86 9.98
N THR A 10 -0.47 -8.38 10.08
CA THR A 10 -0.23 -9.71 10.65
C THR A 10 1.05 -9.77 11.48
N THR A 11 1.20 -10.83 12.28
CA THR A 11 2.46 -11.12 13.00
C THR A 11 3.54 -11.74 12.09
N GLY A 12 3.24 -11.97 10.81
CA GLY A 12 4.12 -12.60 9.85
C GLY A 12 3.34 -13.20 8.67
N LEU A 13 4.04 -13.85 7.75
CA LEU A 13 3.47 -14.33 6.48
C LEU A 13 3.11 -15.84 6.50
N ALA A 14 3.33 -16.54 7.60
CA ALA A 14 3.04 -17.97 7.71
C ALA A 14 1.59 -18.23 8.11
N ALA A 15 1.05 -19.39 7.75
CA ALA A 15 -0.29 -19.81 8.17
C ALA A 15 -0.48 -19.85 9.71
N THR A 16 0.63 -19.98 10.46
CA THR A 16 0.63 -19.97 11.92
C THR A 16 0.61 -18.57 12.53
N ASP A 17 0.96 -17.54 11.76
CA ASP A 17 0.90 -16.15 12.21
C ASP A 17 -0.55 -15.69 12.40
N GLU A 18 -0.75 -14.61 13.13
CA GLU A 18 -2.06 -14.08 13.51
C GLU A 18 -2.38 -12.79 12.76
N VAL A 19 -3.66 -12.54 12.51
CA VAL A 19 -4.16 -11.23 12.07
C VAL A 19 -4.14 -10.27 13.27
N THR A 20 -3.50 -9.12 13.07
CA THR A 20 -3.32 -8.09 14.11
C THR A 20 -4.23 -6.90 13.87
N VAL A 21 -4.43 -6.48 12.62
CA VAL A 21 -5.33 -5.39 12.23
C VAL A 21 -6.09 -5.79 10.97
N VAL A 22 -7.36 -5.39 10.89
CA VAL A 22 -8.16 -5.41 9.66
C VAL A 22 -8.82 -4.05 9.55
N GLY A 23 -8.51 -3.36 8.47
CA GLY A 23 -9.10 -2.09 8.13
C GLY A 23 -10.17 -2.24 7.06
N LEU A 24 -11.24 -1.46 7.18
CA LEU A 24 -12.23 -1.24 6.13
C LEU A 24 -12.41 0.27 5.96
N GLY A 25 -12.62 0.76 4.74
CA GLY A 25 -12.94 2.17 4.57
C GLY A 25 -13.65 2.52 3.27
N ASP A 26 -14.56 3.48 3.31
CA ASP A 26 -15.21 4.06 2.13
C ASP A 26 -14.88 5.54 1.99
N ASP A 27 -15.74 6.34 1.35
CA ASP A 27 -15.55 7.78 1.19
C ASP A 27 -15.84 8.60 2.45
N GLU A 28 -16.50 8.02 3.45
CA GLU A 28 -16.91 8.73 4.66
C GLU A 28 -16.14 8.27 5.91
N THR A 29 -15.81 6.98 6.01
CA THR A 29 -15.29 6.40 7.26
C THR A 29 -14.19 5.35 7.02
N TYR A 30 -13.21 5.32 7.91
CA TYR A 30 -12.32 4.19 8.18
C TYR A 30 -12.77 3.47 9.46
N GLU A 31 -12.98 2.16 9.37
CA GLU A 31 -13.21 1.29 10.53
C GLU A 31 -12.02 0.36 10.69
N ILE A 32 -11.29 0.52 11.80
CA ILE A 32 -10.08 -0.26 12.10
C ILE A 32 -10.35 -1.22 13.26
N HIS A 33 -10.29 -2.51 12.97
CA HIS A 33 -10.38 -3.55 13.98
C HIS A 33 -9.00 -4.11 14.28
N TYR A 34 -8.59 -4.10 15.54
CA TYR A 34 -7.28 -4.62 15.92
C TYR A 34 -7.35 -5.58 17.09
N ASN A 35 -6.41 -6.52 17.10
CA ASN A 35 -6.26 -7.51 18.15
C ASN A 35 -5.48 -6.83 19.29
N ALA A 36 -6.06 -6.80 20.48
CA ALA A 36 -5.51 -6.21 21.70
C ALA A 36 -5.21 -7.30 22.74
N ASP A 37 -5.00 -8.54 22.30
CA ASP A 37 -4.62 -9.66 23.17
C ASP A 37 -3.34 -9.35 23.98
N GLY A 38 -3.11 -10.08 25.06
CA GLY A 38 -1.85 -10.05 25.81
C GLY A 38 -1.60 -8.78 26.62
N GLY A 39 -2.61 -7.93 26.82
CA GLY A 39 -2.48 -6.67 27.57
C GLY A 39 -1.81 -5.56 26.76
N ARG A 40 -1.88 -5.64 25.43
CA ARG A 40 -1.47 -4.56 24.53
C ARG A 40 -2.29 -3.31 24.79
N THR A 41 -1.66 -2.14 24.65
CA THR A 41 -2.29 -0.86 24.92
C THR A 41 -3.47 -0.65 23.98
N HIS A 42 -4.64 -0.36 24.55
CA HIS A 42 -5.77 0.09 23.76
C HIS A 42 -5.46 1.51 23.27
N VAL A 43 -5.64 1.75 21.99
CA VAL A 43 -5.55 3.11 21.44
C VAL A 43 -6.77 3.87 21.91
N ASP A 44 -6.57 5.05 22.50
CA ASP A 44 -7.67 5.91 22.90
C ASP A 44 -8.24 6.60 21.65
N GLN A 45 -9.50 6.32 21.34
CA GLN A 45 -10.20 6.90 20.18
C GLN A 45 -10.20 8.43 20.22
N ASP A 46 -10.30 9.04 21.40
CA ASP A 46 -10.39 10.49 21.55
C ASP A 46 -9.02 11.18 21.45
N GLU A 47 -7.93 10.42 21.66
CA GLU A 47 -6.55 10.92 21.54
C GLU A 47 -5.87 10.50 20.23
N PHE A 48 -6.48 9.62 19.44
CA PHE A 48 -5.90 9.15 18.19
C PHE A 48 -6.01 10.20 17.09
N GLU A 49 -4.86 10.66 16.61
CA GLU A 49 -4.74 11.56 15.48
C GLU A 49 -3.89 10.92 14.38
N TRP A 50 -4.32 11.10 13.13
CA TRP A 50 -3.53 10.73 11.97
C TRP A 50 -3.51 11.89 10.98
N GLU A 51 -2.33 12.38 10.64
CA GLU A 51 -2.16 13.65 9.92
C GLU A 51 -2.73 13.64 8.50
N SER A 52 -2.84 12.46 7.89
CA SER A 52 -3.42 12.28 6.55
C SER A 52 -4.91 11.98 6.58
N ASN A 53 -5.56 12.12 7.76
CA ASN A 53 -6.96 11.81 7.91
C ASN A 53 -7.86 12.82 7.17
N ASP A 54 -8.73 12.27 6.35
CA ASP A 54 -9.72 12.96 5.52
C ASP A 54 -11.14 12.37 5.71
N ARG A 55 -11.29 11.41 6.64
CA ARG A 55 -12.51 10.64 6.91
C ARG A 55 -12.77 10.54 8.41
N GLU A 56 -13.94 10.02 8.80
CA GLU A 56 -14.15 9.60 10.19
C GLU A 56 -13.32 8.34 10.46
N ILE A 57 -12.66 8.24 11.62
CA ILE A 57 -11.91 7.05 12.01
C ILE A 57 -12.58 6.43 13.23
N GLU A 58 -12.99 5.17 13.12
CA GLU A 58 -13.49 4.37 14.23
C GLU A 58 -12.54 3.22 14.54
N LEU A 59 -12.11 3.15 15.81
CA LEU A 59 -11.16 2.16 16.31
C LEU A 59 -11.84 1.14 17.20
N TYR A 60 -11.57 -0.15 16.94
CA TYR A 60 -12.17 -1.26 17.66
C TYR A 60 -11.10 -2.28 18.08
N GLY A 61 -10.65 -2.17 19.34
CA GLY A 61 -9.76 -3.16 19.94
C GLY A 61 -10.50 -4.39 20.47
N TRP A 62 -10.06 -5.59 20.10
CA TRP A 62 -10.66 -6.86 20.48
C TRP A 62 -9.71 -7.73 21.32
N PRO A 63 -10.19 -8.49 22.31
CA PRO A 63 -9.32 -9.26 23.21
C PRO A 63 -8.66 -10.50 22.57
N SER A 64 -9.00 -10.85 21.32
CA SER A 64 -8.43 -12.00 20.61
C SER A 64 -8.62 -11.89 19.09
N GLU A 65 -7.83 -12.65 18.34
CA GLU A 65 -7.96 -12.79 16.89
C GLU A 65 -9.35 -13.34 16.51
N GLU A 66 -9.83 -14.40 17.17
CA GLU A 66 -11.19 -14.95 16.97
C GLU A 66 -12.25 -13.86 17.09
N ARG A 67 -12.15 -13.00 18.11
CA ARG A 67 -13.12 -11.94 18.36
C ARG A 67 -13.04 -10.85 17.30
N LEU A 68 -11.84 -10.48 16.87
CA LEU A 68 -11.63 -9.57 15.74
C LEU A 68 -12.33 -10.12 14.49
N LEU A 69 -11.99 -11.34 14.07
CA LEU A 69 -12.54 -11.95 12.85
C LEU A 69 -14.06 -12.10 12.92
N THR A 70 -14.59 -12.48 14.09
CA THR A 70 -16.04 -12.57 14.31
C THR A 70 -16.74 -11.23 14.09
N ARG A 71 -16.11 -10.13 14.53
CA ARG A 71 -16.70 -8.79 14.49
C ARG A 71 -16.73 -8.17 13.11
N LEU A 72 -15.91 -8.65 12.18
CA LEU A 72 -15.94 -8.20 10.78
C LEU A 72 -17.30 -8.42 10.11
N ASN A 73 -18.08 -9.43 10.48
CA ASN A 73 -19.46 -9.56 9.99
C ASN A 73 -20.33 -8.33 10.30
N THR A 74 -20.07 -7.65 11.41
CA THR A 74 -20.80 -6.42 11.77
C THR A 74 -20.37 -5.27 10.88
N ALA A 75 -19.06 -5.16 10.63
CA ALA A 75 -18.48 -4.13 9.76
C ALA A 75 -18.93 -4.29 8.31
N VAL A 76 -18.87 -5.52 7.77
CA VAL A 76 -19.39 -5.84 6.42
C VAL A 76 -20.85 -5.38 6.25
N ASN A 77 -21.67 -5.53 7.28
CA ASN A 77 -23.05 -5.05 7.24
C ASN A 77 -23.16 -3.52 7.31
N ARG A 78 -22.34 -2.84 8.15
CA ARG A 78 -22.31 -1.38 8.21
C ARG A 78 -21.88 -0.74 6.88
N PHE A 79 -20.87 -1.31 6.22
CA PHE A 79 -20.40 -0.86 4.92
C PHE A 79 -21.31 -1.27 3.76
N GLU A 80 -22.37 -2.03 4.03
CA GLU A 80 -23.32 -2.52 3.01
C GLU A 80 -22.67 -3.37 1.90
N LEU A 81 -21.59 -4.09 2.24
CA LEU A 81 -20.85 -4.96 1.32
C LEU A 81 -21.69 -6.14 0.80
N ASN A 82 -22.78 -6.47 1.49
CA ASN A 82 -23.75 -7.49 1.10
C ASN A 82 -24.83 -6.97 0.14
N ILE A 83 -24.81 -5.68 -0.21
CA ILE A 83 -25.79 -5.04 -1.10
C ILE A 83 -25.21 -4.95 -2.52
N GLU A 84 -26.06 -5.19 -3.52
CA GLU A 84 -25.69 -5.02 -4.93
C GLU A 84 -25.30 -3.56 -5.22
N GLY A 85 -24.15 -3.36 -5.87
CA GLY A 85 -23.62 -2.02 -6.17
C GLY A 85 -22.53 -1.52 -5.22
N THR A 86 -22.20 -2.30 -4.19
CA THR A 86 -21.01 -2.10 -3.34
C THR A 86 -19.90 -3.07 -3.75
N LEU A 87 -18.69 -2.54 -3.93
CA LEU A 87 -17.50 -3.28 -4.34
C LEU A 87 -16.45 -3.23 -3.23
N LEU A 88 -16.06 -4.41 -2.75
CA LEU A 88 -14.89 -4.57 -1.88
C LEU A 88 -13.62 -4.43 -2.71
N VAL A 89 -12.66 -3.63 -2.28
CA VAL A 89 -11.43 -3.39 -3.05
C VAL A 89 -10.24 -3.52 -2.14
N GLY A 90 -9.14 -4.05 -2.65
CA GLY A 90 -7.89 -4.10 -1.89
C GLY A 90 -6.72 -4.32 -2.82
N PHE A 91 -5.51 -4.09 -2.32
CA PHE A 91 -4.31 -4.21 -3.12
C PHE A 91 -3.63 -5.56 -2.84
N ASN A 92 -3.54 -6.44 -3.85
CA ASN A 92 -2.95 -7.78 -3.70
C ASN A 92 -3.71 -8.71 -2.72
N VAL A 93 -5.01 -8.48 -2.53
CA VAL A 93 -5.88 -9.29 -1.66
C VAL A 93 -5.97 -10.75 -2.09
N ASP A 94 -5.83 -11.04 -3.40
CA ASP A 94 -5.79 -12.41 -3.90
C ASP A 94 -4.48 -13.11 -3.52
N GLY A 95 -3.38 -12.35 -3.44
CA GLY A 95 -2.05 -12.86 -3.16
C GLY A 95 -1.79 -13.08 -1.68
N PHE A 96 -2.44 -12.32 -0.78
CA PHE A 96 -2.12 -12.36 0.65
C PHE A 96 -3.33 -12.28 1.58
N ASP A 97 -4.06 -11.16 1.58
CA ASP A 97 -5.06 -10.83 2.61
C ASP A 97 -6.14 -11.90 2.74
N PHE A 98 -6.78 -12.26 1.63
CA PHE A 98 -7.84 -13.27 1.66
C PHE A 98 -7.31 -14.68 1.97
N PRO A 99 -6.22 -15.18 1.37
CA PRO A 99 -5.59 -16.44 1.80
C PRO A 99 -5.29 -16.48 3.31
N MET A 100 -4.72 -15.41 3.85
CA MET A 100 -4.39 -15.31 5.26
C MET A 100 -5.65 -15.32 6.12
N MET A 101 -6.59 -14.41 5.88
CA MET A 101 -7.84 -14.34 6.63
C MET A 101 -8.66 -15.62 6.54
N ARG A 102 -8.78 -16.26 5.36
CA ARG A 102 -9.47 -17.55 5.22
C ARG A 102 -8.84 -18.63 6.09
N THR A 103 -7.51 -18.70 6.10
CA THR A 103 -6.78 -19.65 6.95
C THR A 103 -7.05 -19.39 8.42
N ARG A 104 -6.98 -18.13 8.85
CA ARG A 104 -7.21 -17.75 10.25
C ARG A 104 -8.66 -17.90 10.68
N SER A 105 -9.62 -17.62 9.80
CA SER A 105 -11.04 -17.92 10.00
C SER A 105 -11.27 -19.43 10.21
N MET A 106 -10.66 -20.29 9.40
CA MET A 106 -10.75 -21.76 9.58
C MET A 106 -10.13 -22.22 10.90
N VAL A 107 -8.97 -21.68 11.29
CA VAL A 107 -8.28 -22.03 12.55
C VAL A 107 -9.11 -21.62 13.77
N ASN A 108 -9.78 -20.47 13.71
CA ASN A 108 -10.59 -19.92 14.80
C ASN A 108 -12.07 -20.37 14.76
N ASP A 109 -12.46 -21.24 13.82
CA ASP A 109 -13.86 -21.67 13.62
C ASP A 109 -14.84 -20.48 13.41
N VAL A 110 -14.38 -19.45 12.70
CA VAL A 110 -15.16 -18.24 12.38
C VAL A 110 -15.63 -18.30 10.92
N PRO A 111 -16.93 -18.09 10.64
CA PRO A 111 -17.45 -18.02 9.27
C PRO A 111 -16.79 -16.90 8.45
N TRP A 112 -16.59 -17.14 7.15
CA TRP A 112 -16.03 -16.15 6.22
C TRP A 112 -16.96 -14.92 6.08
N PRO A 113 -16.51 -13.72 6.48
CA PRO A 113 -17.42 -12.56 6.59
C PRO A 113 -17.80 -11.93 5.25
N PHE A 114 -17.02 -12.17 4.19
CA PHE A 114 -17.25 -11.56 2.87
C PHE A 114 -18.00 -12.47 1.89
N SER A 115 -18.73 -13.46 2.41
CA SER A 115 -19.49 -14.38 1.57
C SER A 115 -20.52 -13.63 0.73
N GLY A 116 -20.47 -13.77 -0.60
CA GLY A 116 -21.38 -13.13 -1.55
C GLY A 116 -20.97 -11.72 -2.00
N CYS A 117 -19.94 -11.12 -1.39
CA CYS A 117 -19.40 -9.81 -1.76
C CYS A 117 -18.78 -9.85 -3.16
N GLN A 118 -18.96 -8.77 -3.93
CA GLN A 118 -18.18 -8.54 -5.14
C GLN A 118 -16.89 -7.82 -4.73
N TYR A 119 -15.76 -8.23 -5.30
CA TYR A 119 -14.48 -7.56 -5.04
C TYR A 119 -13.64 -7.33 -6.29
N LEU A 120 -12.70 -6.39 -6.18
CA LEU A 120 -11.65 -6.09 -7.15
C LEU A 120 -10.28 -6.07 -6.46
N ASP A 121 -9.33 -6.85 -6.96
CA ASP A 121 -7.92 -6.69 -6.62
C ASP A 121 -7.32 -5.56 -7.46
N VAL A 122 -7.05 -4.43 -6.81
CA VAL A 122 -6.57 -3.19 -7.44
C VAL A 122 -5.20 -3.39 -8.08
N GLN A 123 -4.34 -4.26 -7.54
CA GLN A 123 -3.03 -4.53 -8.12
C GLN A 123 -3.16 -5.03 -9.56
N ASN A 124 -4.13 -5.89 -9.83
CA ASN A 124 -4.34 -6.45 -11.16
C ASN A 124 -4.73 -5.38 -12.18
N ALA A 125 -5.60 -4.43 -11.81
CA ALA A 125 -5.99 -3.33 -12.70
C ALA A 125 -4.76 -2.49 -13.11
N PHE A 126 -3.94 -2.10 -12.13
CA PHE A 126 -2.73 -1.32 -12.43
C PHE A 126 -1.67 -2.11 -13.17
N LYS A 127 -1.57 -3.42 -12.94
CA LYS A 127 -0.60 -4.29 -13.60
C LYS A 127 -0.93 -4.55 -15.07
N TYR A 128 -2.21 -4.71 -15.41
CA TYR A 128 -2.62 -5.16 -16.75
C TYR A 128 -3.23 -4.06 -17.61
N ASP A 129 -3.84 -3.05 -17.00
CA ASP A 129 -4.65 -2.07 -17.72
C ASP A 129 -4.00 -0.66 -17.74
N LEU A 130 -2.98 -0.42 -16.91
CA LEU A 130 -2.27 0.87 -16.82
C LEU A 130 -0.74 0.71 -16.94
N GLN A 131 -0.07 1.79 -17.34
CA GLN A 131 1.40 1.85 -17.41
C GLN A 131 1.95 2.42 -16.10
N THR A 132 2.76 1.62 -15.39
CA THR A 132 3.37 2.02 -14.10
C THR A 132 4.90 2.06 -14.14
N LYS A 133 5.51 2.00 -15.33
CA LYS A 133 6.96 2.16 -15.47
C LYS A 133 7.39 3.59 -15.20
N LYS A 134 8.36 3.74 -14.31
CA LYS A 134 9.07 5.00 -14.06
C LYS A 134 10.50 4.92 -14.60
N GLN A 135 11.04 6.02 -15.09
CA GLN A 135 12.47 6.11 -15.40
C GLN A 135 13.30 5.84 -14.13
N ASP A 136 14.29 4.98 -14.22
CA ASP A 136 15.09 4.55 -13.07
C ASP A 136 16.59 4.62 -13.36
N ILE A 137 17.20 5.71 -12.91
CA ILE A 137 18.64 5.95 -13.04
C ILE A 137 19.51 4.80 -12.51
N MET A 138 19.01 4.03 -11.53
CA MET A 138 19.76 2.90 -10.98
C MET A 138 19.86 1.73 -11.95
N GLY A 139 18.95 1.67 -12.91
CA GLY A 139 18.99 0.73 -14.03
C GLY A 139 20.10 1.01 -15.04
N PHE A 140 20.74 2.20 -15.03
CA PHE A 140 21.83 2.49 -15.96
C PHE A 140 23.02 1.59 -15.69
N ASN A 141 23.72 1.18 -16.75
CA ASN A 141 25.06 0.66 -16.56
C ASN A 141 25.96 1.72 -15.89
N LYS A 142 27.01 1.26 -15.19
CA LYS A 142 27.91 2.17 -14.47
C LYS A 142 28.64 3.17 -15.39
N GLY A 143 28.78 2.85 -16.69
CA GLY A 143 29.43 3.71 -17.69
C GLY A 143 28.70 5.05 -17.89
N PRO A 144 27.44 5.05 -18.35
CA PRO A 144 26.65 6.28 -18.52
C PRO A 144 26.63 7.19 -17.28
N LEU A 145 26.48 6.63 -16.07
CA LEU A 145 26.52 7.40 -14.83
C LEU A 145 27.87 8.08 -14.59
N LYS A 146 28.97 7.40 -14.96
CA LYS A 146 30.31 7.96 -14.86
C LYS A 146 30.54 9.06 -15.87
N GLU A 147 30.09 8.87 -17.11
CA GLU A 147 30.21 9.89 -18.15
C GLU A 147 29.42 11.15 -17.81
N PHE A 148 28.21 11.00 -17.26
CA PHE A 148 27.48 12.14 -16.71
C PHE A 148 28.22 12.77 -15.54
N GLY A 149 28.73 11.95 -14.61
CA GLY A 149 29.54 12.41 -13.50
C GLY A 149 30.78 13.19 -13.95
N ASP A 150 31.43 12.79 -15.04
CA ASP A 150 32.56 13.50 -15.66
C ASP A 150 32.10 14.81 -16.32
N TYR A 151 30.95 14.79 -16.99
CA TYR A 151 30.32 15.97 -17.62
C TYR A 151 30.00 17.07 -16.59
N VAL A 152 29.53 16.69 -15.40
CA VAL A 152 29.18 17.65 -14.32
C VAL A 152 30.27 17.81 -13.25
N ASP A 153 31.45 17.23 -13.45
CA ASP A 153 32.58 17.26 -12.51
C ASP A 153 32.22 16.78 -11.08
N ALA A 154 31.44 15.69 -10.99
CA ALA A 154 30.95 15.10 -9.72
C ALA A 154 32.05 14.47 -8.83
N ASN A 155 33.33 14.50 -9.21
CA ASN A 155 34.47 14.03 -8.39
C ASN A 155 34.27 12.64 -7.73
N TYR A 156 33.80 11.65 -8.48
CA TYR A 156 33.60 10.29 -7.99
C TYR A 156 34.87 9.41 -8.12
N LYS A 157 34.95 8.30 -7.38
CA LYS A 157 36.03 7.30 -7.53
C LYS A 157 35.63 6.15 -8.44
N ALA A 158 36.56 5.64 -9.25
CA ALA A 158 36.28 4.52 -10.17
C ALA A 158 35.68 3.27 -9.49
N SER A 159 36.01 3.05 -8.21
CA SER A 159 35.54 1.95 -7.36
C SER A 159 34.15 2.16 -6.75
N TRP A 160 33.60 3.38 -6.76
CA TRP A 160 32.31 3.69 -6.14
C TRP A 160 31.16 2.92 -6.75
N ARG A 161 30.15 2.55 -5.96
CA ARG A 161 28.92 1.93 -6.46
C ARG A 161 28.06 2.96 -7.20
N LYS A 162 27.00 2.51 -7.90
CA LYS A 162 26.14 3.42 -8.68
C LYS A 162 25.49 4.47 -7.78
N GLU A 163 25.05 4.04 -6.59
CA GLU A 163 24.43 4.88 -5.56
C GLU A 163 25.36 6.02 -5.16
N GLN A 164 26.64 5.71 -4.91
CA GLN A 164 27.64 6.69 -4.51
C GLN A 164 27.97 7.68 -5.64
N ILE A 165 27.96 7.21 -6.90
CA ILE A 165 28.15 8.10 -8.06
C ILE A 165 26.93 9.02 -8.21
N LYS A 166 25.71 8.48 -8.03
CA LYS A 166 24.47 9.25 -8.05
C LYS A 166 24.44 10.31 -6.96
N GLU A 167 24.81 9.97 -5.72
CA GLU A 167 24.91 10.92 -4.61
C GLU A 167 25.85 12.08 -4.96
N ALA A 168 27.00 11.79 -5.55
CA ALA A 168 27.96 12.81 -5.96
C ALA A 168 27.43 13.73 -7.08
N ILE A 169 26.63 13.18 -7.98
CA ILE A 169 25.93 13.95 -9.02
C ILE A 169 24.84 14.84 -8.39
N HIS A 170 24.06 14.30 -7.45
CA HIS A 170 23.04 15.05 -6.71
C HIS A 170 23.67 16.18 -5.87
N GLU A 171 24.85 15.97 -5.27
CA GLU A 171 25.61 17.01 -4.56
C GLU A 171 26.01 18.18 -5.47
N LYS A 172 26.02 17.99 -6.80
CA LYS A 172 26.21 19.04 -7.81
C LYS A 172 24.92 19.75 -8.21
N GLY A 173 23.77 19.34 -7.67
CA GLY A 173 22.46 19.92 -7.96
C GLY A 173 21.81 19.37 -9.24
N PHE A 174 22.28 18.23 -9.74
CA PHE A 174 21.65 17.55 -10.87
C PHE A 174 20.77 16.42 -10.39
N GLU A 175 19.58 16.34 -10.95
CA GLU A 175 18.57 15.36 -10.63
C GLU A 175 18.59 14.20 -11.62
N THR A 176 17.78 13.19 -11.31
CA THR A 176 17.64 12.01 -12.17
C THR A 176 17.20 12.37 -13.59
N ALA A 177 16.36 13.39 -13.75
CA ALA A 177 15.91 13.86 -15.07
C ALA A 177 17.08 14.35 -15.94
N ASP A 178 18.02 15.12 -15.36
CA ASP A 178 19.19 15.62 -16.10
C ASP A 178 20.08 14.49 -16.63
N VAL A 179 20.23 13.44 -15.82
CA VAL A 179 20.99 12.24 -16.20
C VAL A 179 20.28 11.49 -17.33
N MET A 180 18.96 11.40 -17.30
CA MET A 180 18.14 10.76 -18.35
C MET A 180 18.17 11.53 -19.65
N ASP A 181 18.14 12.86 -19.59
CA ASP A 181 18.23 13.73 -20.77
C ASP A 181 19.61 13.59 -21.42
N PHE A 182 20.69 13.68 -20.63
CA PHE A 182 22.05 13.43 -21.12
C PHE A 182 22.19 12.04 -21.73
N ALA A 183 21.64 11.02 -21.08
CA ALA A 183 21.69 9.65 -21.58
C ALA A 183 21.02 9.53 -22.95
N GLY A 184 19.81 10.09 -23.10
CA GLY A 184 19.10 10.14 -24.36
C GLY A 184 19.86 10.88 -25.46
N GLU A 185 20.46 12.04 -25.14
CA GLU A 185 21.27 12.83 -26.08
C GLU A 185 22.53 12.08 -26.55
N ASN A 186 23.08 11.21 -25.71
CA ASN A 186 24.29 10.44 -26.00
C ASN A 186 24.01 9.00 -26.50
N GLY A 187 22.74 8.68 -26.80
CA GLY A 187 22.35 7.40 -27.38
C GLY A 187 22.37 6.22 -26.41
N TYR A 188 22.25 6.48 -25.11
CA TYR A 188 22.07 5.46 -24.08
C TYR A 188 20.60 5.12 -23.90
N ASP A 189 20.31 3.84 -23.61
CA ASP A 189 18.97 3.41 -23.25
C ASP A 189 18.58 4.02 -21.90
N ASN A 190 17.37 4.61 -21.82
CA ASN A 190 16.82 5.09 -20.57
C ASN A 190 16.16 3.93 -19.82
N PRO A 191 16.80 3.38 -18.77
CA PRO A 191 16.23 2.30 -18.00
C PRO A 191 14.92 2.73 -17.34
N THR A 192 13.98 1.78 -17.30
CA THR A 192 12.71 1.94 -16.59
C THR A 192 12.56 0.82 -15.57
N ASN A 193 11.88 1.10 -14.46
CA ASN A 193 11.51 0.12 -13.47
C ASN A 193 9.99 0.06 -13.32
N ASP A 194 9.43 -1.15 -13.31
CA ASP A 194 8.01 -1.39 -13.06
C ASP A 194 7.69 -1.04 -11.60
N GLN A 195 6.75 -0.13 -11.38
CA GLN A 195 6.19 0.11 -10.05
C GLN A 195 5.07 -0.91 -9.82
N GLY A 196 5.31 -1.88 -8.94
CA GLY A 196 4.38 -2.98 -8.67
C GLY A 196 3.83 -3.01 -7.25
N LYS A 197 4.45 -2.27 -6.32
CA LYS A 197 3.95 -2.11 -4.95
C LYS A 197 2.98 -0.94 -4.88
N GLN A 198 2.02 -1.01 -3.97
CA GLN A 198 1.00 0.01 -3.81
C GLN A 198 1.58 1.41 -3.62
N TYR A 199 2.47 1.58 -2.63
CA TYR A 199 3.09 2.88 -2.35
C TYR A 199 3.86 3.43 -3.55
N GLN A 200 4.53 2.56 -4.33
CA GLN A 200 5.27 2.97 -5.52
C GLN A 200 4.34 3.50 -6.60
N ILE A 201 3.22 2.82 -6.82
CA ILE A 201 2.22 3.24 -7.80
C ILE A 201 1.57 4.54 -7.35
N HIS A 202 1.13 4.62 -6.10
CA HIS A 202 0.53 5.85 -5.57
C HIS A 202 1.50 7.04 -5.65
N GLN A 203 2.75 6.86 -5.22
CA GLN A 203 3.78 7.89 -5.31
C GLN A 203 4.00 8.36 -6.75
N LEU A 204 4.02 7.44 -7.73
CA LEU A 204 4.10 7.79 -9.14
C LEU A 204 2.95 8.72 -9.57
N TYR A 205 1.71 8.45 -9.15
CA TYR A 205 0.56 9.28 -9.52
C TYR A 205 0.52 10.63 -8.77
N CYS A 206 1.06 10.72 -7.56
CA CYS A 206 1.32 12.01 -6.90
C CYS A 206 2.36 12.84 -7.66
N GLU A 207 3.47 12.23 -8.08
CA GLU A 207 4.52 12.92 -8.85
C GLU A 207 4.04 13.42 -10.22
N LEU A 208 3.07 12.72 -10.82
CA LEU A 208 2.40 13.13 -12.06
C LEU A 208 1.32 14.20 -11.84
N GLY A 209 1.03 14.58 -10.59
CA GLY A 209 -0.02 15.55 -10.24
C GLY A 209 -1.43 15.05 -10.50
N VAL A 210 -1.64 13.73 -10.50
CA VAL A 210 -2.96 13.09 -10.68
C VAL A 210 -3.64 12.87 -9.32
N LEU A 211 -2.85 12.55 -8.31
CA LEU A 211 -3.27 12.47 -6.90
C LEU A 211 -2.62 13.64 -6.14
N ASP A 212 -3.24 14.05 -5.03
CA ASP A 212 -2.78 15.18 -4.21
C ASP A 212 -1.47 14.84 -3.49
N ASP A 213 -1.57 14.21 -2.32
CA ASP A 213 -0.42 13.91 -1.46
C ASP A 213 -0.38 12.43 -1.08
N HIS A 214 0.85 11.94 -0.88
CA HIS A 214 1.08 10.60 -0.38
C HIS A 214 0.81 10.54 1.13
N PRO A 215 -0.01 9.60 1.62
CA PRO A 215 -0.34 9.55 3.04
C PRO A 215 0.89 9.25 3.90
N HIS A 216 0.91 9.84 5.09
CA HIS A 216 1.92 9.58 6.08
C HIS A 216 1.80 8.16 6.63
N ASP A 217 2.94 7.46 6.60
CA ASP A 217 3.10 6.16 7.22
C ASP A 217 4.35 6.18 8.12
N PRO A 218 4.21 5.99 9.44
CA PRO A 218 5.34 6.00 10.38
C PRO A 218 6.34 4.86 10.13
N LEU A 219 5.96 3.83 9.37
CA LEU A 219 6.79 2.69 9.00
C LEU A 219 7.45 2.86 7.62
N GLY A 220 7.13 3.94 6.90
CA GLY A 220 7.68 4.23 5.58
C GLY A 220 7.32 3.17 4.53
N HIS A 221 6.08 2.68 4.57
CA HIS A 221 5.48 1.70 3.67
C HIS A 221 6.18 0.33 3.70
N LYS A 222 6.64 -0.06 4.89
CA LYS A 222 7.31 -1.33 5.16
C LYS A 222 6.47 -2.19 6.11
N SER A 223 5.52 -2.92 5.54
CA SER A 223 4.63 -3.81 6.29
C SER A 223 5.39 -4.87 7.10
N GLU A 224 6.63 -5.22 6.73
CA GLU A 224 7.46 -6.11 7.57
C GLU A 224 7.78 -5.56 8.97
N LEU A 225 7.71 -4.23 9.16
CA LEU A 225 7.92 -3.58 10.45
C LEU A 225 6.72 -3.73 11.39
N CYS A 226 5.51 -4.00 10.87
CA CYS A 226 4.32 -4.26 11.69
C CYS A 226 4.55 -5.42 12.66
N VAL A 227 5.31 -6.43 12.25
CA VAL A 227 5.70 -7.57 13.10
C VAL A 227 6.47 -7.11 14.33
N SER A 228 7.48 -6.26 14.14
CA SER A 228 8.26 -5.71 15.26
C SER A 228 7.43 -4.79 16.14
N ARG A 229 6.60 -3.93 15.55
CA ARG A 229 5.72 -3.01 16.31
C ARG A 229 4.70 -3.76 17.15
N TRP A 230 4.15 -4.83 16.60
CA TRP A 230 3.22 -5.69 17.32
C TRP A 230 3.86 -6.35 18.53
N ALA A 231 5.11 -6.81 18.39
CA ALA A 231 5.89 -7.39 19.48
C ALA A 231 6.25 -6.36 20.56
N GLU A 232 6.42 -5.09 20.17
CA GLU A 232 6.65 -3.95 21.07
C GLU A 232 5.37 -3.44 21.74
N GLY A 233 4.19 -3.86 21.27
CA GLY A 233 2.90 -3.37 21.73
C GLY A 233 2.51 -2.00 21.18
N ASP A 234 3.20 -1.53 20.15
CA ASP A 234 2.94 -0.27 19.45
C ASP A 234 1.84 -0.47 18.41
N MET A 235 0.59 -0.42 18.86
CA MET A 235 -0.59 -0.56 17.99
C MET A 235 -0.84 0.67 17.13
N GLU A 236 -0.47 1.85 17.62
CA GLU A 236 -0.73 3.11 16.93
C GLU A 236 0.00 3.16 15.59
N SER A 237 1.29 2.82 15.56
CA SER A 237 2.06 2.78 14.31
C SER A 237 1.50 1.77 13.30
N ILE A 238 0.99 0.63 13.77
CA ILE A 238 0.42 -0.41 12.89
C ILE A 238 -0.92 0.07 12.31
N ILE A 239 -1.75 0.72 13.12
CA ILE A 239 -3.02 1.30 12.68
C ILE A 239 -2.79 2.42 11.66
N GLN A 240 -1.82 3.30 11.90
CA GLN A 240 -1.46 4.37 10.96
C GLN A 240 -0.92 3.82 9.64
N HIS A 241 -0.14 2.73 9.67
CA HIS A 241 0.29 2.03 8.45
C HIS A 241 -0.91 1.47 7.67
N ASN A 242 -1.80 0.74 8.34
CA ASN A 242 -3.01 0.18 7.71
C ASN A 242 -3.92 1.29 7.13
N LEU A 243 -4.08 2.43 7.83
CA LEU A 243 -4.80 3.60 7.33
C LEU A 243 -4.16 4.18 6.06
N ALA A 244 -2.83 4.25 6.00
CA ALA A 244 -2.12 4.70 4.80
C ALA A 244 -2.39 3.77 3.61
N ASP A 245 -2.35 2.45 3.82
CA ASP A 245 -2.61 1.45 2.77
C ASP A 245 -4.09 1.44 2.34
N LEU A 246 -5.05 1.65 3.25
CA LEU A 246 -6.45 1.87 2.88
C LEU A 246 -6.63 3.13 2.03
N LYS A 247 -6.07 4.26 2.47
CA LYS A 247 -6.15 5.54 1.74
C LYS A 247 -5.59 5.39 0.34
N MET A 248 -4.40 4.80 0.21
CA MET A 248 -3.79 4.56 -1.11
C MET A 248 -4.65 3.64 -1.97
N THR A 249 -5.31 2.62 -1.39
CA THR A 249 -6.23 1.75 -2.14
C THR A 249 -7.41 2.55 -2.69
N LEU A 250 -8.04 3.39 -1.86
CA LEU A 250 -9.18 4.22 -2.24
C LEU A 250 -8.80 5.26 -3.31
N ASP A 251 -7.67 5.91 -3.13
CA ASP A 251 -7.18 6.91 -4.08
C ASP A 251 -6.88 6.25 -5.45
N LEU A 252 -6.21 5.10 -5.45
CA LEU A 252 -5.92 4.35 -6.68
C LEU A 252 -7.18 3.79 -7.36
N VAL A 253 -8.12 3.20 -6.62
CA VAL A 253 -9.36 2.69 -7.22
C VAL A 253 -10.22 3.84 -7.78
N GLY A 254 -10.18 5.02 -7.13
CA GLY A 254 -10.89 6.22 -7.56
C GLY A 254 -10.48 6.69 -8.96
N LEU A 255 -9.25 6.36 -9.41
CA LEU A 255 -8.78 6.68 -10.76
C LEU A 255 -9.42 5.81 -11.84
N LEU A 256 -9.77 4.55 -11.52
CA LEU A 256 -10.11 3.56 -12.55
C LEU A 256 -11.36 3.93 -13.38
N PRO A 257 -12.49 4.37 -12.79
CA PRO A 257 -13.73 4.63 -13.55
C PRO A 257 -13.60 5.72 -14.63
N ALA A 258 -12.61 6.60 -14.53
CA ALA A 258 -12.37 7.65 -15.52
C ALA A 258 -11.69 7.13 -16.80
N TYR A 259 -11.00 5.98 -16.73
CA TYR A 259 -10.10 5.52 -17.78
C TYR A 259 -10.33 4.06 -18.22
N ILE A 260 -10.93 3.24 -17.34
CA ILE A 260 -11.17 1.82 -17.58
C ILE A 260 -12.68 1.60 -17.56
N HIS A 261 -13.20 0.98 -18.62
CA HIS A 261 -14.62 0.66 -18.66
C HIS A 261 -14.93 -0.44 -17.62
N GLU A 262 -16.10 -0.37 -16.98
CA GLU A 262 -16.48 -1.31 -15.90
C GLU A 262 -16.38 -2.78 -16.35
N SER A 263 -16.69 -3.09 -17.61
CA SER A 263 -16.57 -4.46 -18.14
C SER A 263 -15.14 -4.97 -18.31
N GLU A 264 -14.14 -4.09 -18.26
CA GLU A 264 -12.71 -4.44 -18.29
C GLU A 264 -12.18 -4.72 -16.88
N LEU A 265 -12.86 -4.21 -15.85
CA LEU A 265 -12.51 -4.50 -14.46
C LEU A 265 -12.78 -5.97 -14.14
N ARG A 266 -11.72 -6.66 -13.68
CA ARG A 266 -11.78 -8.07 -13.31
C ARG A 266 -12.29 -8.24 -11.89
N THR A 267 -13.59 -8.02 -11.72
CA THR A 267 -14.24 -8.25 -10.42
C THR A 267 -14.60 -9.73 -10.23
N THR A 268 -14.49 -10.23 -9.01
CA THR A 268 -14.84 -11.59 -8.64
C THR A 268 -15.89 -11.57 -7.53
N ARG A 269 -16.74 -12.61 -7.46
CA ARG A 269 -17.70 -12.79 -6.36
C ARG A 269 -17.20 -13.86 -5.39
N LEU A 270 -17.17 -13.51 -4.10
CA LEU A 270 -16.75 -14.38 -2.99
C LEU A 270 -17.85 -15.34 -2.53
#